data_AF-A0A7C7A553-F1
#
_entry.id   AF-A0A7C7A553-F1
#
_cell.length_a   1.000
_cell.length_b   1.000
_cell.length_c   1.000
_cell.angle_alpha   90.00
_cell.angle_beta   90.00
_cell.angle_gamma   90.00
#
_symmetry.space_group_name_H-M   'P 1'
#
loop_
_entity.id
_entity.type
_entity.pdbx_description
1 polymer ?
#
loop_
_entity_poly.entity_id
_entity_poly.type
_entity_poly.pdbx_seq_one_letter_code
_entity_poly.pdbx_strand_id
1 'polypeptide(L)'
;MLICKQKMIIGFIGIGVMGKSMVANLMKAGYRVMVYNRTKAKAQELIEMGATWKDTVAEVAGKANVIITMVGYPQDVEEVYFGERGIIENAQAGSYIKSIQALGL
;
A
#
# COMPACT_ATOMS: atom_id res chain seq x y z
N MET A 1 -23.89 -3.81 3.33
CA MET A 1 -22.90 -3.66 2.24
C MET A 1 -22.07 -4.94 2.15
N LEU A 2 -22.35 -5.82 1.18
CA LEU A 2 -21.54 -7.04 0.98
C LEU A 2 -20.22 -6.64 0.30
N ILE A 3 -19.10 -6.77 1.02
CA ILE A 3 -17.77 -6.55 0.46
C ILE A 3 -17.32 -7.87 -0.18
N CYS A 4 -17.40 -7.96 -1.52
CA CYS A 4 -16.87 -9.11 -2.23
C CYS A 4 -15.35 -8.93 -2.38
N LYS A 5 -14.56 -9.83 -1.78
CA LYS A 5 -13.09 -9.74 -1.73
C LYS A 5 -12.43 -9.52 -3.11
N GLN A 6 -13.03 -10.06 -4.17
CA GLN A 6 -12.52 -9.95 -5.54
C GLN A 6 -12.63 -8.52 -6.13
N LYS A 7 -13.55 -7.69 -5.61
CA LYS A 7 -13.75 -6.31 -6.07
C LYS A 7 -12.92 -5.28 -5.28
N MET A 8 -12.36 -5.66 -4.13
CA MET A 8 -11.59 -4.76 -3.29
C MET A 8 -10.10 -4.82 -3.65
N ILE A 9 -9.55 -3.66 -4.00
CA ILE A 9 -8.12 -3.48 -4.27
C ILE A 9 -7.48 -2.83 -3.06
N ILE A 10 -6.48 -3.49 -2.49
CA ILE A 10 -5.67 -2.96 -1.39
C ILE A 10 -4.38 -2.40 -1.97
N GLY A 11 -4.08 -1.15 -1.67
CA GLY A 11 -2.78 -0.55 -1.90
C GLY A 11 -1.90 -0.71 -0.65
N PHE A 12 -0.68 -1.20 -0.80
CA PHE A 12 0.28 -1.30 0.30
C PHE A 12 1.54 -0.50 -0.04
N ILE A 13 1.79 0.55 0.73
CA ILE A 13 2.89 1.51 0.52
C ILE A 13 3.90 1.31 1.66
N GLY A 14 5.10 0.85 1.31
CA GLY A 14 6.17 0.54 2.27
C GLY A 14 6.26 -0.97 2.57
N ILE A 15 7.22 -1.64 1.95
CA ILE A 15 7.42 -3.09 2.04
C ILE A 15 8.67 -3.38 2.90
N GLY A 16 8.52 -3.19 4.21
CA GLY A 16 9.48 -3.63 5.23
C GLY A 16 9.35 -5.12 5.56
N VAL A 17 10.09 -5.58 6.57
CA VAL A 17 10.05 -6.99 7.03
C VAL A 17 8.62 -7.41 7.42
N MET A 18 7.95 -6.61 8.25
CA MET A 18 6.55 -6.86 8.62
C MET A 18 5.58 -6.72 7.44
N GLY A 19 5.85 -5.76 6.54
CA GLY A 19 4.97 -5.45 5.41
C GLY A 19 4.87 -6.60 4.41
N LYS A 20 5.99 -7.28 4.15
CA LYS A 20 6.03 -8.48 3.32
C LYS A 20 5.04 -9.55 3.79
N SER A 21 5.09 -9.93 5.07
CA SER A 21 4.20 -10.94 5.63
C SER A 21 2.74 -10.51 5.60
N MET A 22 2.45 -9.23 5.86
CA MET A 22 1.08 -8.69 5.77
C MET A 22 0.53 -8.78 4.35
N VAL A 23 1.28 -8.34 3.34
CA VAL A 23 0.85 -8.41 1.93
C VAL A 23 0.64 -9.86 1.49
N ALA A 24 1.57 -10.76 1.84
CA ALA A 24 1.44 -12.18 1.55
C ALA A 24 0.15 -12.78 2.11
N ASN A 25 -0.21 -12.43 3.36
CA ASN A 25 -1.44 -12.90 3.99
C ASN A 25 -2.70 -12.30 3.34
N LEU A 26 -2.67 -11.02 2.97
CA LEU A 26 -3.77 -10.39 2.23
C LEU A 26 -4.02 -11.08 0.88
N MET A 27 -2.94 -11.40 0.14
CA MET A 27 -3.06 -12.12 -1.13
C MET A 27 -3.59 -13.55 -0.92
N LYS A 28 -3.07 -14.29 0.08
CA LYS A 28 -3.59 -15.62 0.44
C LYS A 28 -5.06 -15.61 0.83
N ALA A 29 -5.54 -14.52 1.42
CA ALA A 29 -6.95 -14.33 1.77
C ALA A 29 -7.85 -14.00 0.56
N GLY A 30 -7.28 -13.86 -0.65
CA GLY A 30 -7.97 -13.64 -1.91
C GLY A 30 -8.14 -12.17 -2.30
N TYR A 31 -7.43 -11.24 -1.66
CA TYR A 31 -7.46 -9.83 -2.03
C TYR A 31 -6.50 -9.52 -3.17
N ARG A 32 -6.89 -8.58 -4.03
CA ARG A 32 -5.99 -7.98 -5.01
C ARG A 32 -5.14 -6.93 -4.30
N VAL A 33 -3.82 -7.11 -4.31
CA VAL A 33 -2.90 -6.19 -3.64
C VAL A 33 -2.00 -5.51 -4.66
N MET A 34 -2.00 -4.19 -4.65
CA MET A 34 -0.99 -3.37 -5.32
C MET A 34 0.08 -2.97 -4.31
N VAL A 35 1.33 -3.00 -4.71
CA VAL A 35 2.45 -2.68 -3.83
C VAL A 35 3.32 -1.58 -4.40
N TYR A 36 3.77 -0.69 -3.53
CA TYR A 36 4.79 0.29 -3.81
C TYR A 36 5.83 0.28 -2.68
N ASN A 37 7.09 0.45 -3.05
CA ASN A 37 8.18 0.69 -2.11
C ASN A 37 9.28 1.50 -2.80
N ARG A 38 10.00 2.36 -2.09
CA ARG A 38 11.10 3.14 -2.69
C ARG A 38 12.14 2.25 -3.38
N THR A 39 12.46 1.12 -2.76
CA THR A 39 13.36 0.11 -3.34
C THR A 39 12.53 -1.07 -3.86
N LYS A 40 12.40 -1.18 -5.18
CA LYS A 40 11.61 -2.24 -5.85
C LYS A 40 12.03 -3.65 -5.47
N ALA A 41 13.33 -3.90 -5.32
CA ALA A 41 13.87 -5.21 -4.95
C ALA A 41 13.26 -5.78 -3.64
N LYS A 42 12.82 -4.91 -2.71
CA LYS A 42 12.15 -5.36 -1.48
C LYS A 42 10.75 -5.95 -1.72
N ALA A 43 10.13 -5.68 -2.86
CA ALA A 43 8.81 -6.19 -3.23
C ALA A 43 8.88 -7.42 -4.17
N GLN A 44 10.06 -7.85 -4.60
CA GLN A 44 10.24 -8.86 -5.66
C GLN A 44 9.50 -10.18 -5.36
N GLU A 45 9.68 -10.74 -4.17
CA GLU A 45 8.96 -11.94 -3.73
C GLU A 45 7.43 -11.78 -3.79
N LEU A 46 6.91 -10.60 -3.43
CA LEU A 46 5.47 -10.34 -3.47
C LEU A 46 4.97 -10.25 -4.91
N ILE A 47 5.76 -9.65 -5.81
CA ILE A 47 5.44 -9.57 -7.23
C ILE A 47 5.38 -10.98 -7.83
N GLU A 48 6.33 -11.84 -7.50
CA GLU A 48 6.35 -13.25 -7.91
C GLU A 48 5.13 -14.03 -7.36
N MET A 49 4.65 -13.67 -6.17
CA MET A 49 3.41 -14.19 -5.59
C MET A 49 2.13 -13.60 -6.21
N GLY A 50 2.23 -12.64 -7.13
CA GLY A 50 1.10 -12.04 -7.84
C GLY A 50 0.67 -10.65 -7.37
N ALA A 51 1.44 -9.99 -6.49
CA ALA A 51 1.21 -8.59 -6.16
C ALA A 51 1.41 -7.70 -7.40
N THR A 52 0.55 -6.71 -7.59
CA THR A 52 0.70 -5.77 -8.69
C THR A 52 1.65 -4.63 -8.29
N TRP A 53 2.83 -4.59 -8.88
CA TRP A 53 3.76 -3.47 -8.69
C TRP A 53 3.17 -2.15 -9.22
N LYS A 54 3.46 -1.05 -8.50
CA LYS A 54 3.24 0.33 -8.93
C LYS A 54 4.51 1.15 -8.75
N ASP A 55 4.77 2.05 -9.70
CA ASP A 55 6.00 2.84 -9.74
C ASP A 55 5.89 4.12 -8.89
N THR A 56 4.67 4.51 -8.51
CA THR A 56 4.43 5.71 -7.69
C THR A 56 3.32 5.49 -6.66
N VAL A 57 3.34 6.30 -5.60
CA VAL A 57 2.25 6.37 -4.59
C VAL A 57 0.93 6.78 -5.25
N ALA A 58 0.96 7.77 -6.14
CA ALA A 58 -0.21 8.23 -6.91
C ALA A 58 -0.92 7.10 -7.67
N GLU A 59 -0.17 6.22 -8.32
CA GLU A 59 -0.76 5.06 -9.03
C GLU A 59 -1.46 4.07 -8.10
N VAL A 60 -0.96 3.91 -6.86
CA VAL A 60 -1.62 3.11 -5.84
C VAL A 60 -2.88 3.82 -5.38
N ALA A 61 -2.78 5.10 -5.02
CA ALA A 61 -3.87 5.89 -4.46
C ALA A 61 -5.06 6.03 -5.43
N GLY A 62 -4.78 6.22 -6.72
CA GLY A 62 -5.81 6.40 -7.75
C GLY A 62 -6.61 5.14 -8.09
N LYS A 63 -6.27 3.98 -7.54
CA LYS A 63 -6.94 2.69 -7.85
C LYS A 63 -7.31 1.85 -6.62
N ALA A 64 -6.74 2.15 -5.45
CA ALA A 64 -6.98 1.39 -4.23
C ALA A 64 -8.26 1.84 -3.52
N ASN A 65 -9.04 0.87 -3.03
CA ASN A 65 -10.16 1.16 -2.14
C ASN A 65 -9.70 1.32 -0.70
N VAL A 66 -8.66 0.58 -0.31
CA VAL A 66 -8.01 0.68 0.99
C VAL A 66 -6.52 0.86 0.77
N ILE A 67 -5.94 1.90 1.35
CA ILE A 67 -4.52 2.22 1.27
C ILE A 67 -3.92 2.00 2.65
N ILE A 68 -2.98 1.07 2.73
CA ILE A 68 -2.21 0.80 3.94
C ILE A 68 -0.81 1.36 3.73
N THR A 69 -0.34 2.17 4.66
CA THR A 69 1.03 2.66 4.67
C THR A 69 1.80 2.06 5.83
N MET A 70 3.07 1.72 5.60
CA MET A 70 4.00 1.32 6.66
C MET A 70 5.40 1.87 6.34
N VAL A 71 5.57 3.15 6.65
CA VAL A 71 6.80 3.92 6.42
C VAL A 71 7.42 4.33 7.76
N GLY A 72 8.76 4.43 7.79
CA GLY A 72 9.52 4.47 9.03
C GLY A 72 9.81 5.88 9.57
N TYR A 73 10.05 6.86 8.70
CA TYR A 73 10.49 8.19 9.11
C TYR A 73 9.40 9.26 8.89
N PRO A 74 9.33 10.30 9.74
CA PRO A 74 8.37 11.39 9.57
C PRO A 74 8.37 12.03 8.18
N GLN A 75 9.55 12.24 7.59
CA GLN A 75 9.68 12.79 6.23
C GLN A 75 9.07 11.86 5.17
N ASP A 76 9.21 10.55 5.34
CA ASP A 76 8.60 9.58 4.41
C ASP A 76 7.07 9.61 4.52
N VAL A 77 6.54 9.84 5.73
CA VAL A 77 5.10 10.01 5.95
C VAL A 77 4.63 11.28 5.25
N GLU A 78 5.32 12.40 5.43
CA GLU A 78 4.95 13.66 4.78
C GLU A 78 4.95 13.53 3.25
N GLU A 79 6.00 12.94 2.66
CA GLU A 79 6.10 12.72 1.22
C GLU A 79 4.98 11.82 0.70
N VAL A 80 4.73 10.69 1.37
CA VAL A 80 3.72 9.71 0.96
C VAL A 80 2.31 10.27 1.06
N TYR A 81 2.01 11.08 2.08
CA TYR A 81 0.66 11.59 2.28
C TYR A 81 0.40 12.89 1.52
N PHE A 82 1.30 13.86 1.65
CA PHE A 82 1.08 15.25 1.24
C PHE A 82 1.92 15.71 0.04
N GLY A 83 2.84 14.89 -0.46
CA GLY A 83 3.55 15.21 -1.69
C GLY A 83 2.60 15.33 -2.89
N GLU A 84 3.04 15.98 -3.98
CA GLU A 84 2.23 16.14 -5.21
C GLU A 84 1.76 14.80 -5.79
N ARG A 85 2.57 13.74 -5.61
CA ARG A 85 2.24 12.36 -5.99
C ARG A 85 1.82 11.49 -4.79
N GLY A 86 1.44 12.14 -3.70
CA GLY A 86 1.05 11.53 -2.44
C GLY A 86 -0.40 11.05 -2.42
N ILE A 87 -0.79 10.42 -1.32
CA ILE A 87 -2.10 9.78 -1.15
C ILE A 87 -3.22 10.82 -1.21
N ILE A 88 -3.10 11.94 -0.50
CA ILE A 88 -4.22 12.89 -0.34
C ILE A 88 -4.63 13.48 -1.68
N GLU A 89 -3.67 13.85 -2.52
CA GLU A 89 -3.92 14.45 -3.84
C GLU A 89 -4.46 13.44 -4.87
N ASN A 90 -4.21 12.14 -4.69
CA ASN A 90 -4.43 11.13 -5.73
C ASN A 90 -5.42 10.04 -5.34
N ALA A 91 -5.90 10.00 -4.09
CA ALA A 91 -6.82 8.98 -3.62
C ALA A 91 -8.23 9.14 -4.21
N GLN A 92 -8.87 8.02 -4.53
CA GLN A 92 -10.26 8.04 -4.95
C GLN A 92 -11.18 8.43 -3.79
N ALA A 93 -12.22 9.19 -4.09
CA ALA A 93 -13.27 9.51 -3.11
C ALA A 93 -13.89 8.22 -2.54
N GLY A 94 -14.05 8.16 -1.22
CA GLY A 94 -14.57 6.99 -0.51
C GLY A 94 -13.53 5.89 -0.27
N SER A 95 -12.24 6.12 -0.58
CA SER A 95 -11.16 5.24 -0.14
C SER A 95 -10.87 5.38 1.37
N TYR A 96 -10.35 4.32 1.97
CA TYR A 96 -9.92 4.31 3.37
C TYR A 96 -8.41 4.26 3.47
N ILE A 97 -7.83 5.08 4.34
CA ILE A 97 -6.38 5.10 4.58
C ILE A 97 -6.11 4.60 5.99
N LYS A 98 -5.20 3.61 6.10
CA LYS A 98 -4.71 3.11 7.38
C LYS A 98 -3.20 3.29 7.45
N SER A 99 -2.76 4.20 8.31
CA SER A 99 -1.36 4.33 8.68
C SER A 99 -0.97 3.27 9.71
N ILE A 100 0.14 2.59 9.47
CA ILE A 100 0.80 1.71 10.45
C ILE A 100 2.20 2.27 10.65
N GLN A 101 2.40 2.96 11.77
CA GLN A 101 3.71 3.45 12.18
C GLN A 101 4.17 2.63 13.38
N ALA A 102 5.43 2.20 13.37
CA ALA A 102 6.07 1.78 14.60
C ALA A 102 6.20 3.04 15.46
N LEU A 103 5.52 3.06 16.60
CA LEU A 103 5.80 4.05 17.64
C LEU A 103 7.21 3.74 18.14
N GLY A 104 8.20 4.43 17.60
CA GLY A 104 9.49 4.57 18.27
C GLY A 104 9.23 5.33 19.56
N LEU A 105 9.21 4.60 20.68
CA LEU A 105 9.58 5.17 21.97
C LEU A 105 11.09 5.41 21.96
#